data_AF-A0A1U8JJ86-F1
#
_entry.id   AF-A0A1U8JJ86-F1
#
_cell.length_a   1.000
_cell.length_b   1.000
_cell.length_c   1.000
_cell.angle_alpha   90.00
_cell.angle_beta   90.00
_cell.angle_gamma   90.00
#
_symmetry.space_group_name_H-M   'P 1'
#
loop_
_entity.id
_entity.type
_entity.pdbx_description
1 polymer ?
#
loop_
_entity_poly.entity_id
_entity_poly.type
_entity_poly.pdbx_seq_one_letter_code
_entity_poly.pdbx_strand_id
1 'polypeptide(L)'
;MANSIYRASILQSYSQLLFQPCLSNKHCVPKKTNLLRFASSQLNPARSEVSFCIGTHLIPHPNKVERGGEDAFFVSNFKGGVIAVADGVSGWAEQNVDPSLFSKELMANASSLVGNLEVNYDPQILIRKAHAATCSKGSATAIVAMLERNGTMKVASVGDCGLRVIRKGQIIFSTTPQEHYFDCPYQLSSELVGQTYLDAVVSSVELVEGDTIEMGSGGLFDNVFDGEIVSTLAAHSDVVEAAKALAKLASNHSLDSRV
;
A
#
# COMPACT_ATOMS: atom_id res chain seq x y z
N MET A 1 4.48 19.19 0.75
CA MET A 1 3.52 18.20 1.26
C MET A 1 2.43 18.01 0.23
N ALA A 2 2.53 16.94 -0.57
CA ALA A 2 1.34 16.39 -1.18
C ALA A 2 0.72 15.39 -0.20
N ASN A 3 -0.61 15.21 -0.25
CA ASN A 3 -1.29 14.21 0.58
C ASN A 3 -1.78 13.09 -0.32
N SER A 4 -0.90 12.13 -0.59
CA SER A 4 -1.22 10.86 -1.23
C SER A 4 -1.95 9.99 -0.21
N ILE A 5 -3.28 9.92 -0.24
CA ILE A 5 -4.04 9.14 0.75
C ILE A 5 -4.68 7.94 0.09
N TYR A 6 -4.36 6.75 0.60
CA TYR A 6 -4.95 5.50 0.15
C TYR A 6 -5.87 4.99 1.23
N ARG A 7 -7.14 4.84 0.89
CA ARG A 7 -8.03 4.01 1.68
C ARG A 7 -8.22 2.69 0.97
N ALA A 8 -7.78 1.60 1.57
CA ALA A 8 -8.11 0.26 1.10
C ALA A 8 -9.04 -0.45 2.08
N SER A 9 -10.20 -0.86 1.61
CA SER A 9 -11.11 -1.77 2.34
C SER A 9 -10.96 -3.17 1.79
N ILE A 10 -10.93 -4.16 2.67
CA ILE A 10 -10.81 -5.55 2.23
C ILE A 10 -12.17 -6.15 1.91
N LEU A 11 -12.29 -6.70 0.71
CA LEU A 11 -13.44 -7.48 0.24
C LEU A 11 -13.04 -8.94 0.04
N GLN A 12 -13.97 -9.84 0.35
CA GLN A 12 -13.88 -11.25 -0.01
C GLN A 12 -14.13 -11.40 -1.52
N SER A 13 -13.20 -12.02 -2.25
CA SER A 13 -13.43 -12.28 -3.66
C SER A 13 -14.43 -13.43 -3.81
N TYR A 14 -15.59 -13.16 -4.42
CA TYR A 14 -16.54 -14.21 -4.77
C TYR A 14 -15.99 -15.03 -5.94
N SER A 15 -15.50 -16.23 -5.69
CA SER A 15 -15.27 -17.24 -6.73
C SER A 15 -16.64 -17.70 -7.26
N GLN A 16 -17.02 -17.31 -8.48
CA GLN A 16 -18.14 -17.95 -9.17
C GLN A 16 -17.79 -19.42 -9.44
N LEU A 17 -18.18 -20.32 -8.54
CA LEU A 17 -18.30 -21.75 -8.82
C LEU A 17 -19.64 -21.99 -9.51
N LEU A 18 -19.75 -21.66 -10.79
CA LEU A 18 -20.77 -22.25 -11.66
C LEU A 18 -20.20 -23.51 -12.29
N PHE A 19 -20.14 -24.58 -11.51
CA PHE A 19 -20.15 -25.94 -12.05
C PHE A 19 -21.59 -26.45 -11.99
N GLN A 20 -22.33 -26.31 -13.10
CA GLN A 20 -23.49 -27.17 -13.36
C GLN A 20 -23.04 -28.31 -14.28
N PRO A 21 -22.89 -29.55 -13.80
CA PRO A 21 -22.84 -30.69 -14.68
C PRO A 21 -24.27 -31.04 -15.09
N CYS A 22 -24.65 -30.68 -16.31
CA CYS A 22 -25.85 -31.22 -16.93
C CYS A 22 -25.54 -32.63 -17.43
N LEU A 23 -25.86 -33.65 -16.63
CA LEU A 23 -25.84 -35.05 -17.05
C LEU A 23 -27.22 -35.66 -16.78
N SER A 24 -28.00 -35.80 -17.86
CA SER A 24 -29.26 -36.54 -17.88
C SER A 24 -28.97 -38.04 -17.83
N ASN A 25 -29.74 -38.73 -17.00
CA ASN A 25 -29.54 -40.08 -16.50
C ASN A 25 -30.34 -41.09 -17.32
N LYS A 26 -29.77 -42.22 -17.77
CA LYS A 26 -30.51 -43.49 -18.03
C LYS A 26 -29.63 -44.76 -17.93
N HIS A 27 -29.94 -45.59 -16.92
CA HIS A 27 -29.80 -47.07 -16.76
C HIS A 27 -28.38 -47.71 -16.88
N CYS A 28 -27.91 -48.71 -16.10
CA CYS A 28 -28.54 -49.87 -15.42
C CYS A 28 -27.62 -50.45 -14.28
N VAL A 29 -28.13 -51.41 -13.51
CA VAL A 29 -27.77 -51.90 -12.13
C VAL A 29 -26.52 -52.88 -12.03
N PRO A 30 -26.13 -53.47 -10.86
CA PRO A 30 -24.95 -53.17 -10.02
C PRO A 30 -23.89 -54.31 -9.90
N LYS A 31 -22.73 -54.09 -9.25
CA LYS A 31 -21.99 -55.13 -8.49
C LYS A 31 -20.84 -54.62 -7.58
N LYS A 32 -20.95 -55.01 -6.29
CA LYS A 32 -19.92 -55.38 -5.28
C LYS A 32 -18.77 -54.43 -4.89
N THR A 33 -18.92 -53.90 -3.67
CA THR A 33 -17.95 -53.86 -2.54
C THR A 33 -16.48 -53.50 -2.83
N ASN A 34 -16.06 -52.34 -2.33
CA ASN A 34 -14.88 -52.20 -1.48
C ASN A 34 -15.06 -51.00 -0.53
N LEU A 35 -15.07 -51.30 0.77
CA LEU A 35 -15.07 -50.33 1.87
C LEU A 35 -13.68 -49.68 1.93
N LEU A 36 -13.49 -48.56 1.23
CA LEU A 36 -12.36 -47.67 1.49
C LEU A 36 -12.81 -46.64 2.53
N ARG A 37 -12.34 -46.84 3.76
CA ARG A 37 -12.31 -45.79 4.79
C ARG A 37 -11.40 -44.68 4.27
N PHE A 38 -11.97 -43.65 3.66
CA PHE A 38 -11.27 -42.39 3.49
C PHE A 38 -11.31 -41.65 4.82
N ALA A 39 -10.15 -41.58 5.47
CA ALA A 39 -9.92 -40.67 6.57
C ALA A 39 -10.24 -39.25 6.10
N SER A 40 -11.14 -38.56 6.79
CA SER A 40 -11.35 -37.14 6.61
C SER A 40 -10.07 -36.42 7.06
N SER A 41 -9.15 -36.19 6.12
CA SER A 41 -8.14 -35.15 6.31
C SER A 41 -8.93 -33.86 6.42
N GLN A 42 -9.01 -33.30 7.63
CA GLN A 42 -9.44 -31.91 7.78
C GLN A 42 -8.42 -31.06 7.05
N LEU A 43 -8.68 -30.80 5.78
CA LEU A 43 -8.04 -29.72 5.06
C LEU A 43 -8.40 -28.46 5.85
N ASN A 44 -7.38 -27.76 6.34
CA ASN A 44 -7.57 -26.43 6.93
C ASN A 44 -8.53 -25.65 6.05
N PRO A 45 -9.61 -25.05 6.61
CA PRO A 45 -10.57 -24.33 5.80
C PRO A 45 -9.82 -23.30 4.96
N ALA A 46 -9.98 -23.39 3.63
CA ALA A 46 -9.35 -22.47 2.70
C ALA A 46 -9.74 -21.05 3.11
N ARG A 47 -8.76 -20.27 3.56
CA ARG A 47 -8.98 -18.88 3.97
C ARG A 47 -9.50 -18.14 2.73
N SER A 48 -10.57 -17.40 2.92
CA SER A 48 -11.21 -16.72 1.80
C SER A 48 -10.27 -15.68 1.20
N GLU A 49 -10.19 -15.68 -0.14
CA GLU A 49 -9.33 -14.76 -0.86
C GLU A 49 -9.78 -13.31 -0.63
N VAL A 50 -8.83 -12.43 -0.34
CA VAL A 50 -9.09 -11.01 -0.08
C VAL A 50 -8.40 -10.09 -1.07
N SER A 51 -9.04 -8.95 -1.35
CA SER A 51 -8.47 -7.89 -2.18
C SER A 51 -8.81 -6.50 -1.68
N PHE A 52 -8.00 -5.51 -2.06
CA PHE A 52 -8.26 -4.10 -1.78
C PHE A 52 -9.38 -3.50 -2.66
N CYS A 53 -10.22 -2.68 -2.05
CA CYS A 53 -11.04 -1.65 -2.69
C CYS A 53 -10.39 -0.29 -2.38
N ILE A 54 -9.85 0.40 -3.39
CA ILE A 54 -8.91 1.51 -3.19
C ILE A 54 -9.53 2.85 -3.61
N GLY A 55 -9.44 3.85 -2.73
CA GLY A 55 -9.64 5.27 -3.05
C GLY A 55 -8.34 6.04 -2.89
N THR A 56 -8.05 6.95 -3.82
CA THR A 56 -6.81 7.75 -3.82
C THR A 56 -7.11 9.23 -3.97
N HIS A 57 -6.42 10.08 -3.22
CA HIS A 57 -6.43 11.52 -3.45
C HIS A 57 -5.00 12.07 -3.33
N LEU A 58 -4.69 13.12 -4.08
CA LEU A 58 -3.40 13.83 -4.07
C LEU A 58 -3.68 15.32 -4.10
N ILE A 59 -3.20 16.06 -3.09
CA ILE A 59 -3.26 17.53 -3.07
C ILE A 59 -1.83 18.06 -2.96
N PRO A 60 -1.20 18.56 -4.03
CA PRO A 60 0.13 19.13 -3.96
C PRO A 60 0.19 20.36 -3.07
N HIS A 61 1.37 20.63 -2.50
CA HIS A 61 1.63 21.88 -1.79
C HIS A 61 1.30 23.08 -2.71
N PRO A 62 0.67 24.17 -2.23
CA PRO A 62 0.24 25.31 -3.05
C PRO A 62 1.33 25.87 -3.98
N ASN A 63 2.55 26.02 -3.46
CA ASN A 63 3.71 26.52 -4.23
C ASN A 63 4.23 25.55 -5.31
N LYS A 64 3.70 24.33 -5.38
CA LYS A 64 4.19 23.24 -6.23
C LYS A 64 3.11 22.68 -7.16
N VAL A 65 1.91 23.25 -7.12
CA VAL A 65 0.75 22.78 -7.91
C VAL A 65 1.05 22.78 -9.41
N GLU A 66 1.72 23.83 -9.92
CA GLU A 66 2.06 23.93 -11.35
C GLU A 66 2.99 22.80 -11.84
N ARG A 67 3.76 22.18 -10.93
CA ARG A 67 4.66 21.05 -11.22
C ARG A 67 4.04 19.70 -10.89
N GLY A 68 2.81 19.69 -10.37
CA GLY A 68 2.07 18.49 -9.97
C GLY A 68 2.51 17.89 -8.63
N GLY A 69 3.32 18.59 -7.84
CA GLY A 69 3.89 18.06 -6.59
C GLY A 69 5.10 17.14 -6.79
N GLU A 70 5.61 16.66 -5.66
CA GLU A 70 6.84 15.85 -5.55
C GLU A 70 6.56 14.40 -5.17
N ASP A 71 5.42 14.14 -4.54
CA ASP A 71 4.95 12.79 -4.27
C ASP A 71 4.56 12.04 -5.55
N ALA A 72 4.72 10.73 -5.50
CA ALA A 72 4.27 9.80 -6.53
C ALA A 72 3.71 8.54 -5.88
N PHE A 73 2.86 7.83 -6.62
CA PHE A 73 2.28 6.57 -6.15
C PHE A 73 1.87 5.67 -7.30
N PHE A 74 1.60 4.41 -6.98
CA PHE A 74 0.83 3.54 -7.86
C PHE A 74 -0.04 2.57 -7.07
N VAL A 75 -1.06 2.05 -7.76
CA VAL A 75 -1.93 0.99 -7.27
C VAL A 75 -1.97 -0.13 -8.32
N SER A 76 -1.99 -1.38 -7.86
CA SER A 76 -2.12 -2.55 -8.72
C SER A 76 -3.06 -3.57 -8.08
N ASN A 77 -3.81 -4.29 -8.91
CA ASN A 77 -4.68 -5.38 -8.47
C ASN A 77 -3.97 -6.75 -8.45
N PHE A 78 -2.65 -6.78 -8.61
CA PHE A 78 -1.89 -8.03 -8.64
C PHE A 78 -1.98 -8.77 -7.29
N LYS A 79 -2.38 -10.05 -7.34
CA LYS A 79 -2.79 -10.88 -6.18
C LYS A 79 -3.97 -10.29 -5.41
N GLY A 80 -3.78 -9.86 -4.16
CA GLY A 80 -4.78 -9.16 -3.36
C GLY A 80 -4.67 -7.63 -3.48
N GLY A 81 -3.59 -7.14 -4.08
CA GLY A 81 -3.37 -5.72 -4.36
C GLY A 81 -1.99 -5.25 -3.92
N VAL A 82 -1.53 -4.18 -4.54
CA VAL A 82 -0.27 -3.48 -4.21
C VAL A 82 -0.55 -1.99 -4.17
N ILE A 83 -0.07 -1.33 -3.13
CA ILE A 83 -0.13 0.12 -2.95
C ILE A 83 1.28 0.58 -2.62
N ALA A 84 1.75 1.63 -3.26
CA ALA A 84 3.04 2.20 -2.98
C ALA A 84 3.01 3.72 -3.09
N VAL A 85 3.80 4.37 -2.24
CA VAL A 85 3.96 5.82 -2.16
C VAL A 85 5.44 6.13 -2.11
N ALA A 86 5.84 7.21 -2.77
CA ALA A 86 7.14 7.84 -2.58
C ALA A 86 6.98 9.35 -2.46
N ASP A 87 7.70 9.97 -1.54
CA ASP A 87 7.74 11.42 -1.34
C ASP A 87 9.11 11.95 -1.76
N GLY A 88 9.15 12.79 -2.79
CA GLY A 88 10.37 13.38 -3.32
C GLY A 88 10.91 14.46 -2.40
N VAL A 89 12.20 14.36 -2.04
CA VAL A 89 12.81 15.28 -1.07
C VAL A 89 12.98 16.68 -1.67
N SER A 90 12.29 17.66 -1.09
CA SER A 90 12.19 19.01 -1.66
C SER A 90 13.53 19.76 -1.79
N GLY A 91 14.52 19.45 -0.94
CA GLY A 91 15.82 20.13 -0.91
C GLY A 91 16.61 20.04 -2.22
N TRP A 92 16.32 19.07 -3.09
CA TRP A 92 16.95 18.96 -4.41
C TRP A 92 16.71 20.17 -5.32
N ALA A 93 15.64 20.92 -5.09
CA ALA A 93 15.36 22.15 -5.82
C ALA A 93 16.47 23.21 -5.63
N GLU A 94 17.14 23.24 -4.47
CA GLU A 94 18.26 24.16 -4.19
C GLU A 94 19.49 23.86 -5.05
N GLN A 95 19.60 22.62 -5.54
CA GLN A 95 20.66 22.17 -6.44
C GLN A 95 20.22 22.20 -7.92
N ASN A 96 19.10 22.86 -8.24
CA ASN A 96 18.49 22.89 -9.58
C ASN A 96 18.14 21.50 -10.13
N VAL A 97 17.83 20.55 -9.25
CA VAL A 97 17.28 19.23 -9.60
C VAL A 97 15.79 19.24 -9.33
N ASP A 98 14.98 18.73 -10.26
CA ASP A 98 13.53 18.62 -10.05
C ASP A 98 13.23 17.50 -9.04
N PRO A 99 12.74 17.84 -7.82
CA PRO A 99 12.53 16.88 -6.74
C PRO A 99 11.46 15.83 -7.06
N SER A 100 10.64 16.05 -8.09
CA SER A 100 9.57 15.12 -8.45
C SER A 100 10.03 13.98 -9.36
N LEU A 101 11.19 14.08 -10.01
CA LEU A 101 11.60 13.10 -11.02
C LEU A 101 11.96 11.75 -10.38
N PHE A 102 12.72 11.77 -9.28
CA PHE A 102 13.17 10.55 -8.60
C PHE A 102 12.00 9.71 -8.08
N SER A 103 11.05 10.32 -7.36
CA SER A 103 9.87 9.63 -6.80
C SER A 103 8.98 9.07 -7.91
N LYS A 104 8.71 9.85 -8.97
CA LYS A 104 7.89 9.43 -10.12
C LYS A 104 8.52 8.26 -10.87
N GLU A 105 9.82 8.32 -11.14
CA GLU A 105 10.54 7.23 -11.81
C GLU A 105 10.62 5.97 -10.92
N LEU A 106 10.88 6.13 -9.61
CA LEU A 106 10.89 5.03 -8.66
C LEU A 106 9.54 4.29 -8.64
N MET A 107 8.42 5.01 -8.60
CA MET A 107 7.08 4.41 -8.63
C MET A 107 6.76 3.77 -9.99
N ALA A 108 7.18 4.37 -11.10
CA ALA A 108 7.02 3.78 -12.43
C ALA A 108 7.79 2.44 -12.56
N ASN A 109 9.06 2.42 -12.11
CA ASN A 109 9.90 1.23 -12.09
C ASN A 109 9.30 0.15 -11.19
N ALA A 110 8.90 0.50 -9.96
CA ALA A 110 8.25 -0.42 -9.04
C ALA A 110 6.96 -1.02 -9.64
N SER A 111 6.10 -0.19 -10.22
CA SER A 111 4.87 -0.64 -10.89
C SER A 111 5.16 -1.65 -12.00
N SER A 112 6.16 -1.39 -12.85
CA SER A 112 6.56 -2.29 -13.94
C SER A 112 7.12 -3.65 -13.47
N LEU A 113 7.62 -3.70 -12.24
CA LEU A 113 8.22 -4.89 -11.63
C LEU A 113 7.21 -5.68 -10.79
N VAL A 114 5.99 -5.20 -10.61
CA VAL A 114 4.92 -5.95 -9.94
C VAL A 114 4.64 -7.24 -10.72
N GLY A 115 4.77 -8.38 -10.04
CA GLY A 115 4.60 -9.71 -10.62
C GLY A 115 5.85 -10.32 -11.25
N ASN A 116 6.98 -9.60 -11.26
CA ASN A 116 8.26 -10.16 -11.64
C ASN A 116 8.68 -11.28 -10.66
N LEU A 117 9.09 -12.44 -11.18
CA LEU A 117 9.45 -13.61 -10.37
C LEU A 117 10.61 -13.33 -9.40
N GLU A 118 11.56 -12.50 -9.81
CA GLU A 118 12.72 -12.15 -8.97
C GLU A 118 12.35 -11.17 -7.83
N VAL A 119 11.21 -10.49 -7.92
CA VAL A 119 10.66 -9.73 -6.79
C VAL A 119 10.07 -10.68 -5.74
N ASN A 120 9.64 -11.87 -6.14
CA ASN A 120 9.10 -12.91 -5.27
C ASN A 120 7.99 -12.41 -4.30
N TYR A 121 7.23 -11.41 -4.73
CA TYR A 121 6.19 -10.78 -3.90
C TYR A 121 6.72 -10.29 -2.53
N ASP A 122 7.94 -9.75 -2.55
CA ASP A 122 8.62 -9.16 -1.41
C ASP A 122 8.75 -7.63 -1.62
N PRO A 123 8.13 -6.80 -0.76
CA PRO A 123 8.16 -5.35 -0.93
C PRO A 123 9.57 -4.76 -0.80
N GLN A 124 10.44 -5.36 0.01
CA GLN A 124 11.83 -4.90 0.17
C GLN A 124 12.62 -5.15 -1.11
N ILE A 125 12.42 -6.31 -1.75
CA ILE A 125 13.05 -6.63 -3.03
C ILE A 125 12.46 -5.79 -4.17
N LEU A 126 11.18 -5.45 -4.11
CA LEU A 126 10.57 -4.52 -5.06
C LEU A 126 11.25 -3.14 -4.99
N ILE A 127 11.41 -2.59 -3.77
CA ILE A 127 12.14 -1.34 -3.54
C ILE A 127 13.56 -1.44 -4.10
N ARG A 128 14.31 -2.51 -3.77
CA ARG A 128 15.68 -2.72 -4.26
C ARG A 128 15.77 -2.62 -5.78
N LYS A 129 14.90 -3.34 -6.49
CA LYS A 129 14.94 -3.41 -7.95
C LYS A 129 14.47 -2.12 -8.60
N ALA A 130 13.44 -1.48 -8.04
CA ALA A 130 12.95 -0.20 -8.53
C ALA A 130 14.00 0.89 -8.37
N HIS A 131 14.63 0.98 -7.18
CA HIS A 131 15.69 1.94 -6.90
C HIS A 131 16.91 1.73 -7.81
N ALA A 132 17.34 0.48 -8.00
CA ALA A 132 18.45 0.17 -8.92
C ALA A 132 18.16 0.52 -10.39
N ALA A 133 16.89 0.61 -10.78
CA ALA A 133 16.47 1.00 -12.12
C ALA A 133 16.25 2.51 -12.27
N THR A 134 16.19 3.27 -11.18
CA THR A 134 15.96 4.72 -11.19
C THR A 134 17.23 5.48 -11.55
N CYS A 135 17.18 6.27 -12.62
CA CYS A 135 18.32 7.06 -13.12
C CYS A 135 18.19 8.56 -12.83
N SER A 136 17.00 9.06 -12.52
CA SER A 136 16.76 10.45 -12.18
C SER A 136 17.59 10.85 -10.97
N LYS A 137 18.15 12.07 -11.01
CA LYS A 137 18.78 12.66 -9.82
C LYS A 137 17.71 13.01 -8.81
N GLY A 138 18.00 12.73 -7.54
CA GLY A 138 17.09 13.05 -6.45
C GLY A 138 17.19 12.06 -5.30
N SER A 139 16.23 12.18 -4.39
CA SER A 139 15.96 11.19 -3.36
C SER A 139 14.49 11.23 -2.99
N ALA A 140 14.01 10.12 -2.42
CA ALA A 140 12.66 10.01 -1.93
C ALA A 140 12.57 9.09 -0.71
N THR A 141 11.62 9.37 0.17
CA THR A 141 11.08 8.36 1.09
C THR A 141 10.16 7.44 0.31
N ALA A 142 9.97 6.20 0.74
CA ALA A 142 9.17 5.24 0.00
C ALA A 142 8.58 4.16 0.91
N ILE A 143 7.33 3.79 0.65
CA ILE A 143 6.65 2.70 1.33
C ILE A 143 5.87 1.86 0.31
N VAL A 144 5.92 0.54 0.47
CA VAL A 144 5.24 -0.44 -0.38
C VAL A 144 4.46 -1.41 0.50
N ALA A 145 3.18 -1.58 0.22
CA ALA A 145 2.31 -2.57 0.84
C ALA A 145 1.79 -3.56 -0.22
N MET A 146 1.99 -4.86 0.01
CA MET A 146 1.61 -5.95 -0.89
C MET A 146 0.71 -6.96 -0.17
N LEU A 147 -0.54 -7.12 -0.61
CA LEU A 147 -1.52 -8.03 -0.02
C LEU A 147 -1.56 -9.38 -0.72
N GLU A 148 -1.13 -10.42 0.00
CA GLU A 148 -1.38 -11.79 -0.44
C GLU A 148 -2.87 -12.15 -0.32
N ARG A 149 -3.35 -13.04 -1.19
CA ARG A 149 -4.75 -13.47 -1.20
C ARG A 149 -5.18 -14.16 0.09
N ASN A 150 -4.24 -14.71 0.85
CA ASN A 150 -4.51 -15.32 2.16
C ASN A 150 -4.76 -14.28 3.27
N GLY A 151 -4.69 -12.98 3.00
CA GLY A 151 -4.90 -11.91 3.98
C GLY A 151 -3.64 -11.38 4.65
N THR A 152 -2.47 -11.93 4.34
CA THR A 152 -1.19 -11.41 4.84
C THR A 152 -0.76 -10.22 4.00
N MET A 153 -0.69 -9.03 4.60
CA MET A 153 -0.09 -7.85 3.99
C MET A 153 1.38 -7.75 4.40
N LYS A 154 2.28 -7.61 3.43
CA LYS A 154 3.70 -7.32 3.65
C LYS A 154 3.97 -5.86 3.35
N VAL A 155 4.71 -5.20 4.23
CA VAL A 155 5.06 -3.78 4.11
C VAL A 155 6.57 -3.64 4.17
N ALA A 156 7.14 -2.79 3.31
CA ALA A 156 8.50 -2.28 3.47
C ALA A 156 8.47 -0.75 3.38
N SER A 157 9.10 -0.06 4.32
CA SER A 157 9.20 1.41 4.35
C SER A 157 10.65 1.86 4.49
N VAL A 158 11.02 2.94 3.81
CA VAL A 158 12.26 3.71 3.97
C VAL A 158 11.85 5.18 4.15
N GLY A 159 12.08 5.73 5.34
CA GLY A 159 11.75 7.12 5.67
C GLY A 159 10.47 7.25 6.49
N ASP A 160 9.71 8.31 6.23
CA ASP A 160 8.60 8.80 7.06
C ASP A 160 7.21 8.62 6.41
N CYS A 161 7.14 8.09 5.19
CA CYS A 161 5.86 7.63 4.66
C CYS A 161 5.26 6.57 5.60
N GLY A 162 3.95 6.65 5.80
CA GLY A 162 3.27 5.90 6.85
C GLY A 162 2.15 5.00 6.34
N LEU A 163 1.81 4.02 7.17
CA LEU A 163 0.64 3.16 7.03
C LEU A 163 0.01 2.90 8.40
N ARG A 164 -1.32 2.94 8.44
CA ARG A 164 -2.17 2.56 9.57
C ARG A 164 -3.15 1.48 9.12
N VAL A 165 -3.36 0.47 9.97
CA VAL A 165 -4.48 -0.48 9.81
C VAL A 165 -5.48 -0.23 10.91
N ILE A 166 -6.70 0.09 10.52
CA ILE A 166 -7.83 0.39 11.39
C ILE A 166 -8.81 -0.78 11.34
N ARG A 167 -9.08 -1.38 12.50
CA ARG A 167 -10.06 -2.45 12.69
C ARG A 167 -11.05 -2.03 13.76
N LYS A 168 -12.34 -1.98 13.42
CA LYS A 168 -13.44 -1.62 14.34
C LYS A 168 -13.16 -0.31 15.11
N GLY A 169 -12.66 0.70 14.39
CA GLY A 169 -12.38 2.03 14.96
C GLY A 169 -11.12 2.12 15.81
N GLN A 170 -10.24 1.12 15.78
CA GLN A 170 -8.97 1.13 16.51
C GLN A 170 -7.80 0.87 15.56
N ILE A 171 -6.70 1.59 15.74
CA ILE A 171 -5.45 1.35 15.01
C ILE A 171 -4.81 0.09 15.60
N ILE A 172 -4.76 -0.98 14.82
CA ILE A 172 -4.15 -2.27 15.22
C ILE A 172 -2.72 -2.43 14.72
N PHE A 173 -2.32 -1.62 13.75
CA PHE A 173 -0.97 -1.58 13.21
C PHE A 173 -0.64 -0.17 12.74
N SER A 174 0.60 0.24 12.98
CA SER A 174 1.14 1.55 12.65
C SER A 174 2.61 1.40 12.31
N THR A 175 3.05 1.91 11.16
CA THR A 175 4.48 2.03 10.85
C THR A 175 5.11 3.15 11.67
N THR A 176 6.37 2.95 12.06
CA THR A 176 7.19 3.96 12.73
C THR A 176 8.06 4.68 11.68
N PRO A 177 8.08 6.03 11.66
CA PRO A 177 8.95 6.78 10.76
C PRO A 177 10.43 6.52 11.06
N GLN A 178 11.27 6.60 10.03
CA GLN A 178 12.72 6.48 10.12
C GLN A 178 13.38 7.81 9.79
N GLU A 179 14.14 8.34 10.73
CA GLU A 179 14.78 9.65 10.63
C GLU A 179 16.21 9.60 11.17
N HIS A 180 17.10 10.40 10.60
CA HIS A 180 18.43 10.65 11.16
C HIS A 180 18.35 11.60 12.36
N TYR A 181 17.50 12.61 12.23
CA TYR A 181 17.11 13.61 13.22
C TYR A 181 15.80 14.26 12.74
N PHE A 182 15.20 15.08 13.59
CA PHE A 182 13.92 15.74 13.31
C PHE A 182 13.90 16.40 11.91
N ASP A 183 12.88 16.05 11.12
CA ASP A 183 12.64 16.56 9.75
C ASP A 183 13.74 16.16 8.74
N CYS A 184 14.46 15.07 9.02
CA CYS A 184 15.45 14.48 8.12
C CYS A 184 15.24 12.96 7.99
N PRO A 185 14.29 12.54 7.14
CA PRO A 185 13.95 11.14 7.00
C PRO A 185 15.03 10.34 6.28
N TYR A 186 15.03 9.03 6.55
CA TYR A 186 15.75 8.07 5.73
C TYR A 186 15.24 8.14 4.28
N GLN A 187 16.14 8.02 3.30
CA GLN A 187 15.76 8.21 1.91
C GLN A 187 16.59 7.37 0.95
N LEU A 188 15.93 6.83 -0.07
CA LEU A 188 16.57 6.25 -1.23
C LEU A 188 17.06 7.39 -2.11
N SER A 189 18.30 7.34 -2.60
CA SER A 189 18.91 8.45 -3.35
C SER A 189 19.64 7.97 -4.60
N SER A 190 19.79 8.87 -5.57
CA SER A 190 20.74 8.72 -6.67
C SER A 190 22.20 8.84 -6.22
N GLU A 191 22.45 9.43 -5.05
CA GLU A 191 23.79 9.61 -4.48
C GLU A 191 24.21 8.38 -3.64
N LEU A 192 25.52 8.15 -3.53
CA LEU A 192 26.09 7.00 -2.82
C LEU A 192 25.87 7.02 -1.29
N VAL A 193 25.52 8.18 -0.72
CA VAL A 193 25.42 8.39 0.75
C VAL A 193 23.98 8.17 1.27
N GLY A 194 23.06 7.70 0.41
CA GLY A 194 21.68 7.42 0.79
C GLY A 194 21.45 6.07 1.47
N GLN A 195 20.24 5.87 2.00
CA GLN A 195 19.77 4.57 2.45
C GLN A 195 19.52 3.65 1.27
N THR A 196 19.51 2.36 1.54
CA THR A 196 19.22 1.30 0.59
C THR A 196 18.01 0.50 1.06
N TYR A 197 17.58 -0.45 0.24
CA TYR A 197 16.56 -1.43 0.63
C TYR A 197 16.90 -2.20 1.93
N LEU A 198 18.19 -2.33 2.29
CA LEU A 198 18.61 -3.02 3.52
C LEU A 198 18.22 -2.25 4.77
N ASP A 199 18.04 -0.94 4.66
CA ASP A 199 17.64 -0.06 5.76
C ASP A 199 16.11 0.00 5.91
N ALA A 200 15.36 -0.67 5.03
CA ALA A 200 13.91 -0.66 5.07
C ALA A 200 13.36 -1.41 6.30
N VAL A 201 12.39 -0.82 7.00
CA VAL A 201 11.61 -1.55 8.00
C VAL A 201 10.62 -2.45 7.27
N VAL A 202 10.79 -3.75 7.42
CA VAL A 202 9.88 -4.77 6.86
C VAL A 202 8.94 -5.25 7.95
N SER A 203 7.64 -5.30 7.64
CA SER A 203 6.58 -5.73 8.55
C SER A 203 5.58 -6.62 7.84
N SER A 204 4.88 -7.46 8.60
CA SER A 204 3.76 -8.25 8.08
C SER A 204 2.57 -8.16 9.02
N VAL A 205 1.39 -7.98 8.44
CA VAL A 205 0.13 -7.76 9.16
C VAL A 205 -0.94 -8.68 8.62
N GLU A 206 -1.61 -9.38 9.51
CA GLU A 206 -2.75 -10.23 9.19
C GLU A 206 -4.03 -9.41 9.12
N LEU A 207 -4.56 -9.28 7.91
CA LEU A 207 -5.76 -8.52 7.66
C LEU A 207 -7.00 -9.41 7.61
N VAL A 208 -8.14 -8.82 7.92
CA VAL A 208 -9.47 -9.45 7.83
C VAL A 208 -10.42 -8.54 7.07
N GLU A 209 -11.52 -9.12 6.59
CA GLU A 209 -12.58 -8.35 5.94
C GLU A 209 -13.09 -7.21 6.82
N GLY A 210 -13.29 -6.05 6.21
CA GLY A 210 -13.70 -4.83 6.91
C GLY A 210 -12.55 -4.03 7.56
N ASP A 211 -11.32 -4.53 7.53
CA ASP A 211 -10.16 -3.69 7.86
C ASP A 211 -10.06 -2.53 6.86
N THR A 212 -9.72 -1.36 7.39
CA THR A 212 -9.42 -0.16 6.60
C THR A 212 -7.93 0.13 6.73
N ILE A 213 -7.24 0.25 5.60
CA ILE A 213 -5.86 0.69 5.56
C ILE A 213 -5.85 2.15 5.15
N GLU A 214 -5.09 2.94 5.88
CA GLU A 214 -4.69 4.30 5.51
C GLU A 214 -3.19 4.29 5.25
N MET A 215 -2.75 4.88 4.15
CA MET A 215 -1.35 4.98 3.77
C MET A 215 -1.11 6.34 3.10
N GLY A 216 0.07 6.91 3.31
CA GLY A 216 0.44 8.18 2.70
C GLY A 216 1.87 8.63 2.97
N SER A 217 2.18 9.85 2.52
CA SER A 217 3.46 10.52 2.74
C SER A 217 3.51 11.26 4.09
N GLY A 218 4.69 11.77 4.47
CA GLY A 218 4.87 12.57 5.68
C GLY A 218 3.88 13.73 5.76
N GLY A 219 3.56 14.35 4.61
CA GLY A 219 2.56 15.42 4.52
C GLY A 219 1.18 15.12 5.14
N LEU A 220 0.76 13.85 5.17
CA LEU A 220 -0.45 13.46 5.90
C LEU A 220 -0.19 13.32 7.40
N PHE A 221 0.82 12.53 7.77
CA PHE A 221 1.08 12.12 9.15
C PHE A 221 1.61 13.26 10.03
N ASP A 222 2.22 14.26 9.42
CA ASP A 222 2.67 15.48 10.11
C ASP A 222 1.50 16.41 10.46
N ASN A 223 0.40 16.32 9.70
CA ASN A 223 -0.69 17.30 9.76
C ASN A 223 -2.01 16.74 10.32
N VAL A 224 -2.16 15.43 10.51
CA VAL A 224 -3.41 14.83 10.99
C VAL A 224 -3.13 13.83 12.08
N PHE A 225 -3.76 14.00 13.24
CA PHE A 225 -3.59 13.08 14.36
C PHE A 225 -4.34 11.76 14.11
N ASP A 226 -3.83 10.66 14.68
CA ASP A 226 -4.44 9.31 14.60
C ASP A 226 -5.95 9.31 14.93
N GLY A 227 -6.38 10.09 15.93
CA GLY A 227 -7.80 10.20 16.30
C GLY A 227 -8.67 10.84 15.22
N GLU A 228 -8.12 11.80 14.48
CA GLU A 228 -8.78 12.47 13.36
C GLU A 228 -8.80 11.57 12.12
N ILE A 229 -7.73 10.81 11.88
CA ILE A 229 -7.69 9.76 10.85
C ILE A 229 -8.85 8.78 11.07
N VAL A 230 -8.92 8.18 12.27
CA VAL A 230 -9.96 7.21 12.62
C VAL A 230 -11.36 7.82 12.49
N SER A 231 -11.57 9.04 12.99
CA SER A 231 -12.88 9.71 12.95
C SER A 231 -13.32 10.02 11.52
N THR A 232 -12.40 10.51 10.68
CA THR A 232 -12.68 10.84 9.27
C THR A 232 -12.99 9.59 8.47
N LEU A 233 -12.23 8.50 8.66
CA LEU A 233 -12.49 7.21 8.01
C LEU A 233 -13.82 6.60 8.43
N ALA A 234 -14.20 6.73 9.71
CA ALA A 234 -15.48 6.23 10.22
C ALA A 234 -16.69 6.99 9.65
N ALA A 235 -16.52 8.27 9.31
CA ALA A 235 -17.58 9.10 8.74
C ALA A 235 -17.89 8.82 7.26
N HIS A 236 -17.04 8.07 6.55
CA HIS A 236 -17.16 7.85 5.10
C HIS A 236 -17.16 6.35 4.77
N SER A 237 -18.27 5.85 4.22
CA SER A 237 -18.35 4.46 3.75
C SER A 237 -17.60 4.25 2.43
N ASP A 238 -17.64 5.24 1.54
CA ASP A 238 -16.95 5.22 0.26
C ASP A 238 -15.44 5.51 0.41
N VAL A 239 -14.60 4.73 -0.25
CA VAL A 239 -13.15 4.83 -0.10
C VAL A 239 -12.55 6.06 -0.79
N VAL A 240 -13.16 6.53 -1.87
CA VAL A 240 -12.71 7.70 -2.63
C VAL A 240 -13.03 8.97 -1.86
N GLU A 241 -14.25 9.10 -1.33
CA GLU A 241 -14.63 10.26 -0.52
C GLU A 241 -13.86 10.31 0.81
N ALA A 242 -13.56 9.16 1.43
CA ALA A 242 -12.72 9.11 2.62
C ALA A 242 -11.28 9.62 2.35
N ALA A 243 -10.64 9.14 1.27
CA ALA A 243 -9.30 9.59 0.89
C ALA A 243 -9.27 11.10 0.61
N LYS A 244 -10.29 11.61 -0.09
CA LYS A 244 -10.46 13.03 -0.36
C LYS A 244 -10.69 13.87 0.90
N ALA A 245 -11.50 13.38 1.83
CA ALA A 245 -11.79 14.07 3.10
C ALA A 245 -10.52 14.19 3.96
N LEU A 246 -9.77 13.10 4.11
CA LEU A 246 -8.50 13.11 4.83
C LEU A 246 -7.48 14.05 4.18
N ALA A 247 -7.37 14.04 2.85
CA ALA A 247 -6.37 14.84 2.15
C ALA A 247 -6.64 16.33 2.30
N LYS A 248 -7.93 16.71 2.28
CA LYS A 248 -8.38 18.07 2.57
C LYS A 248 -8.13 18.45 4.02
N LEU A 249 -8.36 17.55 4.98
CA LEU A 249 -8.11 17.80 6.39
C LEU A 249 -6.62 18.11 6.62
N ALA A 250 -5.74 17.23 6.13
CA ALA A 250 -4.30 17.42 6.16
C ALA A 250 -3.87 18.72 5.49
N SER A 251 -4.42 19.02 4.30
CA SER A 251 -4.13 20.26 3.59
C SER A 251 -4.56 21.50 4.38
N ASN A 252 -5.72 21.46 5.05
CA ASN A 252 -6.21 22.58 5.84
C ASN A 252 -5.33 22.81 7.07
N HIS A 253 -4.91 21.75 7.76
CA HIS A 253 -4.02 21.83 8.91
C HIS A 253 -2.64 22.35 8.52
N SER A 254 -2.11 21.92 7.37
CA SER A 254 -0.81 22.39 6.87
C SER A 254 -0.74 23.89 6.55
N LEU A 255 -1.89 24.55 6.44
CA LEU A 255 -2.01 25.99 6.19
C LEU A 255 -2.41 26.79 7.44
N ASP A 256 -2.70 26.12 8.55
CA ASP A 256 -3.04 26.79 9.80
C ASP A 256 -1.77 27.30 10.47
N SER A 257 -1.66 28.63 10.58
CA SER A 257 -0.52 29.32 11.19
C SER A 257 -0.53 29.31 12.72
N ARG A 258 -1.51 28.62 13.34
CA ARG A 258 -1.71 28.55 14.79
C ARG A 258 -1.21 27.25 15.43
N VAL A 259 -0.70 26.33 14.61
CA VAL A 259 -0.01 25.09 15.01
C VAL A 259 1.47 25.24 14.65
#